data_AF-K5CWT0-F1
#
_entry.id   AF-K5CWT0-F1
#
_cell.length_a   1.000
_cell.length_b   1.000
_cell.length_c   1.000
_cell.angle_alpha   90.00
_cell.angle_beta   90.00
_cell.angle_gamma   90.00
#
_symmetry.space_group_name_H-M   'P 1'
#
loop_
_entity.id
_entity.type
_entity.pdbx_description
1 polymer ?
#
loop_
_entity_poly.entity_id
_entity_poly.type
_entity_poly.pdbx_seq_one_letter_code
_entity_poly.pdbx_strand_id
1 'polypeptide(L)'
;MHAATELVRRTDEMFWRVSLVNGGVSIREAIVIDNYGSMDERKEARSKDELIDWRRLVGTDDLKRHVDAGALCFVDARGLRFYLPACFVTILSLDTPDDCPELAHAVLFHLADSNILFELLNQPQAVLARDILLHLQRRTERSNSLPFRAALRAVNRRLNEQP
;
A
#
# COMPACT_ATOMS: atom_id res chain seq x y z
N MET A 1 21.06 -1.97 -7.65
CA MET A 1 20.15 -1.75 -8.80
C MET A 1 19.30 -2.99 -9.11
N HIS A 2 19.86 -4.19 -9.32
CA HIS A 2 19.09 -5.40 -9.67
C HIS A 2 17.98 -5.82 -8.69
N ALA A 3 18.17 -5.67 -7.36
CA ALA A 3 17.19 -6.09 -6.37
C ALA A 3 15.87 -5.30 -6.42
N ALA A 4 15.93 -3.98 -6.67
CA ALA A 4 14.73 -3.15 -6.75
C ALA A 4 13.91 -3.48 -8.00
N THR A 5 14.57 -3.65 -9.15
CA THR A 5 13.92 -4.07 -10.41
C THR A 5 13.21 -5.41 -10.27
N GLU A 6 13.83 -6.38 -9.60
CA GLU A 6 13.20 -7.68 -9.36
C GLU A 6 11.98 -7.58 -8.43
N LEU A 7 12.05 -6.76 -7.38
CA LEU A 7 10.90 -6.53 -6.50
C LEU A 7 9.74 -5.84 -7.22
N VAL A 8 10.03 -4.88 -8.11
CA VAL A 8 9.00 -4.25 -8.97
C VAL A 8 8.35 -5.28 -9.88
N ARG A 9 9.14 -6.13 -10.55
CA ARG A 9 8.63 -7.21 -11.42
C ARG A 9 7.73 -8.18 -10.63
N ARG A 10 8.17 -8.60 -9.44
CA ARG A 10 7.35 -9.47 -8.56
C ARG A 10 6.09 -8.77 -8.09
N THR A 11 6.11 -7.47 -7.78
CA THR A 11 4.90 -6.71 -7.44
C THR A 11 3.89 -6.74 -8.58
N ASP A 12 4.36 -6.50 -9.81
CA ASP A 12 3.52 -6.61 -10.99
C ASP A 12 2.82 -7.98 -11.08
N GLU A 13 3.61 -9.05 -10.99
CA GLU A 13 3.13 -10.43 -11.13
C GLU A 13 2.23 -10.88 -9.97
N MET A 14 2.49 -10.46 -8.74
CA MET A 14 1.70 -10.93 -7.59
C MET A 14 0.40 -10.14 -7.41
N PHE A 15 0.33 -8.92 -7.95
CA PHE A 15 -0.83 -8.05 -7.82
C PHE A 15 -1.57 -7.79 -9.14
N TRP A 16 -1.22 -8.48 -10.24
CA TRP A 16 -1.74 -8.13 -11.57
C TRP A 16 -3.27 -8.16 -11.72
N ARG A 17 -3.98 -9.02 -10.95
CA ARG A 17 -5.45 -9.13 -10.97
C ARG A 17 -6.15 -8.25 -9.94
N VAL A 18 -5.41 -7.55 -9.10
CA VAL A 18 -6.01 -6.77 -8.03
C VAL A 18 -6.68 -5.54 -8.63
N SER A 19 -7.99 -5.42 -8.40
CA SER A 19 -8.82 -4.30 -8.83
C SER A 19 -9.81 -3.94 -7.71
N LEU A 20 -10.35 -2.74 -7.78
CA LEU A 20 -11.38 -2.21 -6.87
C LEU A 20 -12.78 -2.19 -7.49
N VAL A 21 -12.94 -2.72 -8.72
CA VAL A 21 -14.22 -2.76 -9.44
C VAL A 21 -15.31 -3.46 -8.61
N ASN A 22 -14.96 -4.53 -7.91
CA ASN A 22 -15.89 -5.36 -7.12
C ASN A 22 -16.02 -4.89 -5.66
N GLY A 23 -15.81 -3.59 -5.41
CA GLY A 23 -15.96 -2.96 -4.11
C GLY A 23 -14.64 -2.74 -3.37
N GLY A 24 -14.75 -2.13 -2.20
CA GLY A 24 -13.64 -1.53 -1.46
C GLY A 24 -13.67 -0.01 -1.58
N VAL A 25 -13.14 0.70 -0.59
CA VAL A 25 -13.15 2.17 -0.56
C VAL A 25 -11.98 2.71 -1.40
N SER A 26 -12.26 3.60 -2.34
CA SER A 26 -11.23 4.22 -3.20
C SER A 26 -10.58 5.46 -2.54
N ILE A 27 -9.43 5.94 -3.04
CA ILE A 27 -8.67 7.02 -2.37
C ILE A 27 -9.42 8.35 -2.32
N ARG A 28 -10.19 8.74 -3.34
CA ARG A 28 -10.99 9.98 -3.26
C ARG A 28 -12.23 9.78 -2.40
N GLU A 29 -12.83 8.59 -2.47
CA GLU A 29 -13.92 8.19 -1.57
C GLU A 29 -13.49 8.29 -0.10
N ALA A 30 -12.27 7.83 0.21
CA ALA A 30 -11.65 7.92 1.54
C ALA A 30 -11.51 9.37 2.05
N ILE A 31 -11.10 10.32 1.21
CA ILE A 31 -11.05 11.74 1.58
C ILE A 31 -12.44 12.31 1.87
N VAL A 32 -13.46 11.88 1.12
CA VAL A 32 -14.84 12.30 1.42
C VAL A 32 -15.30 11.71 2.76
N ILE A 33 -14.95 10.46 3.06
CA ILE A 33 -15.24 9.83 4.36
C ILE A 33 -14.58 10.60 5.51
N ASP A 34 -13.29 10.94 5.38
CA ASP A 34 -12.56 11.72 6.38
C ASP A 34 -13.20 13.10 6.64
N ASN A 35 -13.68 13.74 5.56
CA ASN A 35 -14.41 15.01 5.64
C ASN A 35 -15.89 14.88 6.03
N TYR A 36 -16.33 13.71 6.52
CA TYR A 36 -17.73 13.45 6.92
C TYR A 36 -18.76 13.69 5.81
N GLY A 37 -18.35 13.50 4.55
CA GLY A 37 -19.20 13.70 3.39
C GLY A 37 -20.29 12.64 3.23
N SER A 38 -21.32 12.99 2.48
CA SER A 38 -22.48 12.17 2.19
C SER A 38 -22.18 10.99 1.25
N MET A 39 -23.12 10.05 1.18
CA MET A 39 -23.01 8.91 0.26
C MET A 39 -22.98 9.31 -1.21
N ASP A 40 -23.63 10.41 -1.59
CA ASP A 40 -23.63 10.86 -2.99
C ASP A 40 -22.32 11.56 -3.35
N GLU A 41 -21.73 12.32 -2.43
CA GLU A 41 -20.36 12.86 -2.58
C GLU A 41 -19.33 11.73 -2.68
N ARG A 42 -19.48 10.66 -1.90
CA ARG A 42 -18.62 9.47 -1.99
C ARG A 42 -18.71 8.80 -3.36
N LYS A 43 -19.92 8.61 -3.90
CA LYS A 43 -20.12 8.03 -5.26
C LYS A 43 -19.50 8.92 -6.34
N GLU A 44 -19.71 10.23 -6.24
CA GLU A 44 -19.16 11.21 -7.16
C GLU A 44 -17.62 11.20 -7.13
N ALA A 45 -17.02 11.19 -5.94
CA ALA A 45 -15.58 11.10 -5.78
C ALA A 45 -15.02 9.78 -6.34
N ARG A 46 -15.66 8.65 -6.01
CA ARG A 46 -15.30 7.32 -6.52
C ARG A 46 -15.34 7.24 -8.04
N SER A 47 -16.27 7.93 -8.70
CA SER A 47 -16.39 7.91 -10.17
C SER A 47 -15.14 8.45 -10.89
N LYS A 48 -14.29 9.20 -10.16
CA LYS A 48 -13.05 9.83 -10.65
C LYS A 48 -11.80 8.99 -10.34
N ASP A 49 -11.95 7.90 -9.59
CA ASP A 49 -10.82 7.05 -9.22
C ASP A 49 -10.51 6.00 -10.29
N GLU A 50 -9.22 5.65 -10.41
CA GLU A 50 -8.81 4.45 -11.11
C GLU A 50 -9.13 3.22 -10.25
N LEU A 51 -9.93 2.30 -10.79
CA LEU A 51 -10.45 1.14 -10.06
C LEU A 51 -10.01 -0.20 -10.67
N ILE A 52 -9.41 -0.19 -11.86
CA ILE A 52 -9.12 -1.37 -12.65
C ILE A 52 -7.64 -1.74 -12.54
N ASP A 53 -6.76 -0.79 -12.81
CA ASP A 53 -5.32 -1.06 -12.94
C ASP A 53 -4.49 -0.13 -12.04
N TRP A 54 -4.07 -0.66 -10.90
CA TRP A 54 -3.23 0.05 -9.92
C TRP A 54 -1.92 0.58 -10.52
N ARG A 55 -1.42 0.00 -11.63
CA ARG A 55 -0.18 0.44 -12.28
C ARG A 55 -0.24 1.88 -12.75
N ARG A 56 -1.43 2.35 -13.13
CA ARG A 56 -1.67 3.73 -13.57
C ARG A 56 -1.50 4.76 -12.47
N LEU A 57 -1.46 4.32 -11.21
CA LEU A 57 -1.27 5.18 -10.04
C LEU A 57 0.20 5.31 -9.65
N VAL A 58 1.09 4.46 -10.16
CA VAL A 58 2.51 4.42 -9.80
C VAL A 58 3.17 5.78 -10.06
N GLY A 59 3.76 6.35 -9.02
CA GLY A 59 4.49 7.62 -9.09
C GLY A 59 3.64 8.86 -9.33
N THR A 60 2.31 8.72 -9.50
CA THR A 60 1.42 9.85 -9.78
C THR A 60 1.33 10.80 -8.60
N ASP A 61 1.20 12.09 -8.91
CA ASP A 61 0.88 13.11 -7.92
C ASP A 61 -0.45 12.84 -7.22
N ASP A 62 -1.40 12.20 -7.92
CA ASP A 62 -2.69 11.87 -7.37
C ASP A 62 -2.56 10.88 -6.22
N LEU A 63 -1.83 9.77 -6.42
CA LEU A 63 -1.56 8.81 -5.35
C LEU A 63 -0.85 9.48 -4.18
N LYS A 64 0.24 10.22 -4.44
CA LYS A 64 1.04 10.87 -3.39
C LYS A 64 0.20 11.83 -2.56
N ARG A 65 -0.47 12.80 -3.19
CA ARG A 65 -1.27 13.82 -2.48
C ARG A 65 -2.38 13.21 -1.63
N HIS A 66 -3.04 12.15 -2.09
CA HIS A 66 -4.11 11.51 -1.31
C HIS A 66 -3.54 10.67 -0.15
N VAL A 67 -2.41 10.00 -0.34
CA VAL A 67 -1.71 9.30 0.76
C VAL A 67 -1.23 10.32 1.81
N ASP A 68 -0.65 11.44 1.38
CA ASP A 68 -0.19 12.53 2.27
C ASP A 68 -1.36 13.15 3.05
N ALA A 69 -2.54 13.23 2.42
CA ALA A 69 -3.78 13.65 3.05
C ALA A 69 -4.41 12.58 3.97
N GLY A 70 -3.75 11.44 4.17
CA GLY A 70 -4.22 10.39 5.09
C GLY A 70 -5.29 9.45 4.51
N ALA A 71 -5.52 9.45 3.19
CA ALA A 71 -6.59 8.64 2.58
C ALA A 71 -6.49 7.15 2.92
N LEU A 72 -5.28 6.59 3.06
CA LEU A 72 -5.12 5.16 3.37
C LEU A 72 -5.68 4.78 4.75
N CYS A 73 -5.80 5.72 5.69
CA CYS A 73 -6.46 5.49 6.98
C CYS A 73 -7.96 5.21 6.86
N PHE A 74 -8.59 5.65 5.77
CA PHE A 74 -10.03 5.57 5.54
C PHE A 74 -10.42 4.61 4.43
N VAL A 75 -9.45 4.01 3.73
CA VAL A 75 -9.75 2.88 2.85
C VAL A 75 -9.94 1.60 3.68
N ASP A 76 -10.80 0.71 3.19
CA ASP A 76 -10.95 -0.62 3.79
C ASP A 76 -9.84 -1.58 3.33
N ALA A 77 -9.83 -2.81 3.84
CA ALA A 77 -8.79 -3.79 3.51
C ALA A 77 -8.71 -4.11 2.00
N ARG A 78 -9.83 -4.01 1.27
CA ARG A 78 -9.86 -4.19 -0.19
C ARG A 78 -9.21 -3.01 -0.91
N GLY A 79 -9.54 -1.77 -0.49
CA GLY A 79 -8.88 -0.55 -0.93
C GLY A 79 -7.38 -0.61 -0.69
N LEU A 80 -6.97 -0.92 0.54
CA LEU A 80 -5.57 -1.10 0.90
C LEU A 80 -4.86 -2.10 0.00
N ARG A 81 -5.44 -3.28 -0.23
CA ARG A 81 -4.85 -4.30 -1.12
C ARG A 81 -4.66 -3.78 -2.56
N PHE A 82 -5.55 -2.94 -3.06
CA PHE A 82 -5.46 -2.35 -4.39
C PHE A 82 -4.37 -1.27 -4.50
N TYR A 83 -4.25 -0.37 -3.51
CA TYR A 83 -3.27 0.72 -3.55
C TYR A 83 -1.85 0.29 -3.14
N LEU A 84 -1.73 -0.75 -2.31
CA LEU A 84 -0.44 -1.26 -1.81
C LEU A 84 0.62 -1.52 -2.90
N PRO A 85 0.34 -2.21 -4.03
CA PRO A 85 1.34 -2.40 -5.08
C PRO A 85 1.81 -1.10 -5.73
N ALA A 86 0.92 -0.11 -5.92
CA ALA A 86 1.30 1.19 -6.45
C ALA A 86 2.23 1.94 -5.47
N CYS A 87 1.94 1.89 -4.17
CA CYS A 87 2.82 2.42 -3.13
C CYS A 87 4.18 1.71 -3.14
N PHE A 88 4.21 0.38 -3.19
CA PHE A 88 5.45 -0.39 -3.25
C PHE A 88 6.34 -0.01 -4.44
N VAL A 89 5.80 -0.01 -5.66
CA VAL A 89 6.58 0.32 -6.85
C VAL A 89 7.08 1.77 -6.79
N THR A 90 6.24 2.69 -6.30
CA THR A 90 6.62 4.10 -6.13
C THR A 90 7.80 4.23 -5.16
N ILE A 91 7.73 3.62 -3.97
CA ILE A 91 8.82 3.67 -2.97
C ILE A 91 10.09 2.98 -3.48
N LEU A 92 9.96 1.83 -4.15
CA LEU A 92 11.12 1.09 -4.68
C LEU A 92 11.90 1.89 -5.73
N SER A 93 11.22 2.79 -6.44
CA SER A 93 11.78 3.63 -7.49
C SER A 93 12.48 4.90 -6.99
N LEU A 94 12.35 5.23 -5.69
CA LEU A 94 13.06 6.35 -5.07
C LEU A 94 14.54 6.01 -4.85
N ASP A 95 15.39 7.03 -4.77
CA ASP A 95 16.82 6.87 -4.42
C ASP A 95 16.97 6.44 -2.96
N THR A 96 16.17 7.05 -2.08
CA THR A 96 15.96 6.59 -0.71
C THR A 96 14.46 6.59 -0.36
N PRO A 97 13.97 5.64 0.47
CA PRO A 97 12.58 5.67 0.94
C PRO A 97 12.23 6.96 1.70
N ASP A 98 13.23 7.67 2.23
CA ASP A 98 13.07 8.93 2.94
C ASP A 98 12.80 10.13 2.02
N ASP A 99 12.88 9.95 0.69
CA ASP A 99 12.49 10.98 -0.30
C ASP A 99 10.96 11.18 -0.39
N CYS A 100 10.18 10.21 0.10
CA CYS A 100 8.72 10.31 0.20
C CYS A 100 8.25 9.64 1.52
N PRO A 101 8.56 10.28 2.66
CA PRO A 101 8.42 9.66 3.98
C PRO A 101 6.96 9.37 4.34
N GLU A 102 6.01 10.16 3.86
CA GLU A 102 4.57 9.99 4.09
C GLU A 102 4.08 8.68 3.47
N LEU A 103 4.45 8.41 2.22
CA LEU A 103 4.09 7.17 1.53
C LEU A 103 4.73 5.95 2.21
N ALA A 104 6.01 6.04 2.58
CA ALA A 104 6.69 4.98 3.31
C ALA A 104 6.06 4.73 4.68
N HIS A 105 5.74 5.78 5.44
CA HIS A 105 5.09 5.67 6.74
C HIS A 105 3.70 5.06 6.64
N ALA A 106 2.89 5.47 5.67
CA ALA A 106 1.55 4.92 5.49
C ALA A 106 1.62 3.41 5.23
N VAL A 107 2.52 2.96 4.34
CA VAL A 107 2.75 1.53 4.10
C VAL A 107 3.17 0.79 5.37
N LEU A 108 4.13 1.34 6.14
CA LEU A 108 4.58 0.72 7.39
C LEU A 108 3.47 0.63 8.43
N PHE A 109 2.70 1.72 8.60
CA PHE A 109 1.58 1.77 9.53
C PHE A 109 0.54 0.69 9.23
N HIS A 110 0.11 0.59 7.97
CA HIS A 110 -0.92 -0.37 7.60
C HIS A 110 -0.45 -1.82 7.62
N LEU A 111 0.82 -2.09 7.28
CA LEU A 111 1.40 -3.42 7.42
C LEU A 111 1.62 -3.82 8.89
N ALA A 112 1.75 -2.86 9.80
CA ALA A 112 1.89 -3.14 11.23
C ALA A 112 0.56 -3.51 11.90
N ASP A 113 -0.56 -2.93 11.46
CA ASP A 113 -1.82 -2.94 12.21
C ASP A 113 -2.99 -3.70 11.52
N SER A 114 -2.91 -3.94 10.21
CA SER A 114 -4.08 -4.46 9.47
C SER A 114 -4.14 -6.00 9.39
N ASN A 115 -4.70 -6.65 10.43
CA ASN A 115 -4.97 -8.09 10.40
C ASN A 115 -5.88 -8.50 9.21
N ILE A 116 -6.89 -7.68 8.88
CA ILE A 116 -7.83 -7.96 7.78
C ILE A 116 -7.15 -7.84 6.41
N LEU A 117 -6.20 -6.91 6.24
CA LEU A 117 -5.38 -6.87 5.02
C LEU A 117 -4.65 -8.21 4.80
N PHE A 118 -4.09 -8.78 5.87
CA PHE A 118 -3.40 -10.06 5.82
C PHE A 118 -4.29 -11.29 5.58
N GLU A 119 -5.61 -11.17 5.77
CA GLU A 119 -6.57 -12.18 5.31
C GLU A 119 -6.75 -12.12 3.79
N LEU A 120 -6.64 -10.94 3.19
CA LEU A 120 -6.78 -10.73 1.75
C LEU A 120 -5.49 -10.94 0.95
N LEU A 121 -4.33 -10.79 1.59
CA LEU A 121 -3.04 -11.12 0.97
C LEU A 121 -2.85 -12.64 0.94
N ASN A 122 -2.66 -13.18 -0.26
CA ASN A 122 -2.20 -14.56 -0.40
C ASN A 122 -0.74 -14.69 0.05
N GLN A 123 -0.29 -15.93 0.26
CA GLN A 123 1.07 -16.20 0.74
C GLN A 123 2.17 -15.57 -0.13
N PRO A 124 2.12 -15.64 -1.48
CA PRO A 124 3.08 -14.91 -2.33
C PRO A 124 3.10 -13.40 -2.11
N GLN A 125 1.93 -12.76 -1.95
CA GLN A 125 1.82 -11.32 -1.69
C GLN A 125 2.40 -10.95 -0.32
N ALA A 126 2.17 -11.77 0.70
CA ALA A 126 2.74 -11.56 2.04
C ALA A 126 4.26 -11.74 2.07
N VAL A 127 4.79 -12.77 1.38
CA VAL A 127 6.24 -12.98 1.23
C VAL A 127 6.87 -11.78 0.50
N LEU A 128 6.24 -11.30 -0.57
CA LEU A 128 6.71 -10.12 -1.28
C LEU A 128 6.73 -8.87 -0.39
N ALA A 129 5.68 -8.63 0.41
CA ALA A 129 5.65 -7.52 1.36
C ALA A 129 6.83 -7.59 2.35
N ARG A 130 7.14 -8.79 2.88
CA ARG A 130 8.33 -8.99 3.74
C ARG A 130 9.62 -8.66 3.00
N ASP A 131 9.79 -9.17 1.79
CA ASP A 131 11.02 -8.98 1.02
C ASP A 131 11.24 -7.50 0.66
N ILE A 132 10.16 -6.77 0.38
CA ILE A 132 10.18 -5.31 0.20
C ILE A 132 10.59 -4.62 1.50
N LEU A 133 9.99 -4.96 2.64
CA LEU A 133 10.39 -4.38 3.92
C LEU A 133 11.87 -4.64 4.23
N LEU A 134 12.37 -5.84 4.00
CA LEU A 134 13.80 -6.15 4.18
C LEU A 134 14.70 -5.36 3.22
N HIS A 135 14.24 -5.09 2.00
CA HIS A 135 14.96 -4.23 1.06
C HIS A 135 14.97 -2.77 1.52
N LEU A 136 13.82 -2.23 1.93
CA LEU A 136 13.71 -0.86 2.45
C LEU A 136 14.56 -0.67 3.71
N GLN A 137 14.62 -1.68 4.59
CA GLN A 137 15.41 -1.63 5.83
C GLN A 137 16.89 -1.31 5.59
N ARG A 138 17.44 -1.76 4.46
CA ARG A 138 18.84 -1.52 4.08
C ARG A 138 19.08 -0.15 3.45
N ARG A 139 18.02 0.61 3.15
CA ARG A 139 18.07 1.86 2.38
C ARG A 139 17.58 3.08 3.15
N THR A 140 16.89 2.90 4.29
CA THR A 140 16.43 4.01 5.13
C THR A 140 17.24 4.11 6.42
N GLU A 141 17.44 5.35 6.87
CA GLU A 141 18.00 5.63 8.21
C GLU A 141 16.99 5.26 9.32
N ARG A 142 15.70 5.15 8.98
CA ARG A 142 14.60 4.84 9.90
C ARG A 142 14.36 3.34 10.10
N SER A 143 15.31 2.50 9.72
CA SER A 143 15.21 1.04 9.79
C SER A 143 15.01 0.50 11.22
N ASN A 144 15.46 1.25 12.23
CA ASN A 144 15.28 0.94 13.65
C ASN A 144 14.00 1.52 14.27
N SER A 145 13.22 2.27 13.49
CA SER A 145 11.99 2.91 13.98
C SER A 145 10.96 1.86 14.43
N LEU A 146 10.10 2.25 15.37
CA LEU A 146 9.02 1.39 15.86
C LEU A 146 8.08 0.92 14.74
N PRO A 147 7.61 1.78 13.81
CA PRO A 147 6.73 1.37 12.72
C PRO A 147 7.38 0.30 11.84
N PHE A 148 8.67 0.44 11.54
CA PHE A 148 9.38 -0.52 10.69
C PHE A 148 9.44 -1.91 11.32
N ARG A 149 9.84 -1.98 12.60
CA ARG A 149 9.92 -3.25 13.34
C ARG A 149 8.54 -3.87 13.55
N ALA A 150 7.51 -3.05 13.77
CA ALA A 150 6.14 -3.53 13.92
C ALA A 150 5.62 -4.14 12.61
N ALA A 151 5.83 -3.49 11.47
CA ALA A 151 5.46 -4.01 10.15
C ALA A 151 6.15 -5.34 9.85
N LEU A 152 7.48 -5.42 10.02
CA LEU A 152 8.22 -6.68 9.82
C LEU A 152 7.72 -7.81 10.73
N ARG A 153 7.45 -7.51 12.00
CA ARG A 153 6.92 -8.49 12.95
C ARG A 153 5.53 -8.98 12.54
N ALA A 154 4.63 -8.08 12.16
CA ALA A 154 3.27 -8.40 11.74
C ALA A 154 3.27 -9.30 10.49
N VAL A 155 4.05 -8.94 9.46
CA VAL A 155 4.19 -9.75 8.24
C VAL A 155 4.78 -11.13 8.56
N ASN A 156 5.83 -11.21 9.37
CA ASN A 156 6.45 -12.50 9.73
C ASN A 156 5.52 -13.40 10.54
N ARG A 157 4.80 -12.84 11.51
CA ARG A 157 3.79 -13.57 12.28
C ARG A 157 2.76 -14.18 11.33
N ARG A 158 2.25 -13.40 10.38
CA ARG A 158 1.26 -13.88 9.41
C ARG A 158 1.77 -15.03 8.56
N LEU A 159 3.01 -14.93 8.07
CA LEU A 159 3.63 -15.98 7.26
C LEU A 159 3.79 -17.30 8.00
N ASN A 160 3.95 -17.26 9.33
CA ASN A 160 4.02 -18.46 10.18
C ASN A 160 2.64 -19.04 10.52
N GLU A 161 1.56 -18.25 10.36
CA GLU A 161 0.17 -18.63 10.64
C GLU A 161 -0.60 -19.06 9.38
N GLN A 162 -0.05 -18.85 8.18
CA GLN A 162 -0.62 -19.39 6.93
C GLN A 162 -0.12 -20.84 6.73
N PRO A 163 -1.03 -21.84 6.65
CA PRO A 163 -0.66 -23.22 6.38
C PRO A 163 -0.08 -23.42 4.98
#